data_AF-A0A821WFZ0-F1
#
_entry.id   AF-A0A821WFZ0-F1
#
_cell.length_a   1.000
_cell.length_b   1.000
_cell.length_c   1.000
_cell.angle_alpha   90.00
_cell.angle_beta   90.00
_cell.angle_gamma   90.00
#
_symmetry.space_group_name_H-M   'P 1'
#
loop_
_entity.id
_entity.type
_entity.pdbx_description
1 polymer ?
#
loop_
_entity_poly.entity_id
_entity_poly.type
_entity_poly.pdbx_seq_one_letter_code
_entity_poly.pdbx_strand_id
1 'polypeptide(L)'
;MNTAYERITQAIELRDSQDMSQIKYFLDKARETNDASYLLRAYTAETNFYRRLNVRSAQLNATRGHPDPNLYLKEWCLAYNAQLLKDPTFEKFHWTGKTYRGMVIALEEYRLYNRVGNGVVNHAFLSTSKVRD
;
A
#
# COMPACT_ATOMS: atom_id res chain seq x y z
N MET A 1 15.80 0.94 17.88
CA MET A 1 15.98 1.16 16.42
C MET A 1 14.82 0.48 15.71
N ASN A 2 14.06 1.22 14.90
CA ASN A 2 12.81 0.75 14.28
C ASN A 2 13.13 -0.05 12.99
N THR A 3 13.34 -1.36 13.16
CA THR A 3 13.81 -2.31 12.13
C THR A 3 12.87 -2.45 10.93
N ALA A 4 11.64 -1.94 11.01
CA ALA A 4 10.67 -1.99 9.92
C ALA A 4 11.07 -1.08 8.74
N TYR A 5 11.49 0.16 9.02
CA TYR A 5 11.86 1.12 7.98
C TYR A 5 13.11 0.69 7.20
N GLU A 6 14.12 0.17 7.90
CA GLU A 6 15.35 -0.35 7.27
C GLU A 6 15.04 -1.48 6.30
N ARG A 7 14.14 -2.39 6.67
CA ARG A 7 13.70 -3.49 5.82
C ARG A 7 12.93 -3.00 4.60
N ILE A 8 12.06 -2.00 4.76
CA ILE A 8 11.34 -1.39 3.64
C ILE A 8 12.34 -0.79 2.65
N THR A 9 13.25 0.06 3.12
CA THR A 9 14.25 0.73 2.27
C THR A 9 15.13 -0.28 1.54
N GLN A 10 15.74 -1.24 2.26
CA GLN A 10 16.62 -2.25 1.66
C GLN A 10 15.90 -3.11 0.61
N ALA A 11 14.67 -3.54 0.89
CA ALA A 11 13.92 -4.38 -0.04
C ALA A 11 13.54 -3.66 -1.34
N ILE A 12 13.37 -2.33 -1.28
CA ILE A 12 13.06 -1.55 -2.47
C ILE A 12 14.36 -1.21 -3.24
N GLU A 13 15.45 -0.86 -2.55
CA GLU A 13 16.77 -0.61 -3.17
C GLU A 13 17.32 -1.83 -3.91
N LEU A 14 17.13 -3.04 -3.37
CA LEU A 14 17.53 -4.29 -4.02
C LEU A 14 16.73 -4.60 -5.31
N ARG A 15 15.64 -3.88 -5.57
CA ARG A 15 14.72 -4.15 -6.69
C ARG A 15 14.64 -3.04 -7.74
N ASP A 16 15.20 -1.85 -7.51
CA ASP A 16 15.10 -0.71 -8.45
C ASP A 16 16.26 0.29 -8.38
N SER A 17 16.65 0.85 -9.53
CA SER A 17 17.71 1.88 -9.65
C SER A 17 17.28 3.20 -10.31
N GLN A 18 16.08 3.35 -10.92
CA GLN A 18 15.77 4.52 -11.76
C GLN A 18 14.77 5.57 -11.20
N ASP A 19 13.78 5.21 -10.38
CA ASP A 19 12.74 6.15 -9.85
C ASP A 19 12.81 6.36 -8.32
N MET A 20 13.89 5.88 -7.67
CA MET A 20 13.90 5.64 -6.22
C MET A 20 14.40 6.78 -5.35
N SER A 21 15.00 7.83 -5.91
CA SER A 21 15.60 8.91 -5.10
C SER A 21 14.55 9.63 -4.23
N GLN A 22 13.39 9.96 -4.80
CA GLN A 22 12.30 10.62 -4.08
C GLN A 22 11.64 9.69 -3.05
N ILE A 23 11.40 8.43 -3.42
CA ILE A 23 10.83 7.44 -2.51
C ILE A 23 11.78 7.16 -1.35
N LYS A 24 13.07 6.97 -1.64
CA LYS A 24 14.11 6.81 -0.63
C LYS A 24 14.17 8.01 0.30
N TYR A 25 14.11 9.23 -0.23
CA TYR A 25 14.04 10.44 0.60
C TYR A 25 12.86 10.39 1.59
N PHE A 26 11.66 10.03 1.14
CA PHE A 26 10.51 9.92 2.02
C PHE A 26 10.64 8.80 3.04
N LEU A 27 11.16 7.63 2.66
CA LEU A 27 11.39 6.52 3.58
C LEU A 27 12.46 6.88 4.64
N ASP A 28 13.55 7.52 4.22
CA ASP A 28 14.59 8.01 5.12
C ASP A 28 14.03 9.06 6.08
N LYS A 29 13.22 10.01 5.59
CA LYS A 29 12.56 11.00 6.45
C LYS A 29 11.59 10.36 7.43
N ALA A 30 10.77 9.40 6.99
CA ALA A 30 9.87 8.65 7.86
C ALA A 30 10.66 7.96 8.99
N ARG A 31 11.83 7.39 8.68
CA ARG A 31 12.72 6.77 9.67
C ARG A 31 13.36 7.79 10.62
N GLU A 32 13.95 8.85 10.08
CA GLU A 32 14.67 9.88 10.85
C GLU A 32 13.78 10.61 11.83
N THR A 33 12.54 10.91 11.40
CA THR A 33 11.59 11.72 12.17
C THR A 33 10.54 10.87 12.90
N ASN A 34 10.49 9.57 12.62
CA ASN A 34 9.43 8.66 13.06
C ASN A 34 8.01 9.22 12.77
N ASP A 35 7.85 9.83 11.59
CA ASP A 35 6.60 10.42 11.11
C ASP A 35 6.09 9.64 9.89
N ALA A 36 4.99 8.89 10.08
CA ALA A 36 4.38 8.10 9.01
C ALA A 36 3.76 8.96 7.90
N SER A 37 3.59 10.28 8.07
CA SER A 37 3.11 11.17 7.01
C SER A 37 4.01 11.13 5.77
N TYR A 38 5.30 10.87 5.96
CA TYR A 38 6.24 10.66 4.86
C TYR A 38 6.00 9.35 4.10
N LEU A 39 5.52 8.30 4.76
CA LEU A 39 5.04 7.11 4.05
C LEU A 39 3.83 7.48 3.19
N LEU A 40 2.86 8.22 3.72
CA LEU A 40 1.72 8.66 2.90
C LEU A 40 2.17 9.47 1.67
N ARG A 41 3.17 10.35 1.83
CA ARG A 41 3.78 11.08 0.71
C ARG A 41 4.44 10.17 -0.32
N ALA A 42 5.15 9.13 0.12
CA ALA A 42 5.72 8.13 -0.78
C ALA A 42 4.62 7.39 -1.56
N TYR A 43 3.51 7.05 -0.91
CA TYR A 43 2.35 6.40 -1.53
C TYR A 43 1.69 7.26 -2.62
N THR A 44 1.62 8.58 -2.42
CA THR A 44 0.98 9.53 -3.35
C THR A 44 1.94 10.19 -4.33
N ALA A 45 3.24 9.87 -4.29
CA ALA A 45 4.21 10.44 -5.22
C ALA A 45 3.93 9.97 -6.66
N GLU A 46 4.18 10.84 -7.64
CA GLU A 46 4.04 10.54 -9.08
C GLU A 46 5.15 9.61 -9.58
N THR A 47 5.19 8.40 -9.03
CA THR A 47 6.18 7.37 -9.34
C THR A 47 5.49 6.01 -9.49
N ASN A 48 6.24 5.03 -9.97
CA ASN A 48 5.76 3.66 -10.06
C ASN A 48 5.57 2.96 -8.70
N PHE A 49 5.95 3.59 -7.59
CA PHE A 49 5.92 3.00 -6.25
C PHE A 49 4.51 2.57 -5.84
N TYR A 50 3.51 3.44 -5.99
CA TYR A 50 2.10 3.14 -5.71
C TYR A 50 1.65 1.85 -6.41
N ARG A 51 1.92 1.75 -7.71
CA ARG A 51 1.52 0.62 -8.54
C ARG A 51 2.19 -0.67 -8.05
N ARG A 52 3.49 -0.62 -7.78
CA ARG A 52 4.27 -1.77 -7.31
C ARG A 52 3.82 -2.23 -5.93
N LEU A 53 3.62 -1.31 -4.99
CA LEU A 53 3.11 -1.60 -3.65
C LEU A 53 1.75 -2.31 -3.73
N ASN A 54 0.83 -1.81 -4.54
CA ASN A 54 -0.51 -2.38 -4.67
C ASN A 54 -0.51 -3.73 -5.38
N VAL A 55 0.28 -3.90 -6.45
CA VAL A 55 0.46 -5.21 -7.12
C VAL A 55 1.02 -6.23 -6.14
N ARG A 56 2.06 -5.86 -5.38
CA ARG A 56 2.67 -6.77 -4.42
C ARG A 56 1.69 -7.14 -3.30
N SER A 57 0.98 -6.14 -2.77
CA SER A 57 -0.04 -6.35 -1.74
C SER A 57 -1.14 -7.31 -2.21
N ALA A 58 -1.60 -7.15 -3.46
CA ALA A 58 -2.62 -8.02 -4.04
C ALA A 58 -2.15 -9.48 -4.20
N GLN A 59 -0.86 -9.69 -4.49
CA GLN A 59 -0.27 -11.02 -4.69
C GLN A 59 -0.02 -11.79 -3.38
N LEU A 60 0.01 -11.14 -2.22
CA LEU A 60 0.33 -11.78 -0.93
C LEU A 60 -0.58 -12.95 -0.56
N ASN A 61 -1.85 -12.93 -0.99
CA ASN A 61 -2.79 -13.99 -0.68
C ASN A 61 -2.74 -15.18 -1.66
N ALA A 62 -2.16 -14.99 -2.85
CA ALA A 62 -1.94 -16.10 -3.79
C ALA A 62 -0.91 -17.13 -3.26
N THR A 63 -0.07 -16.72 -2.31
CA THR A 63 0.99 -17.54 -1.70
C THR A 63 0.62 -18.23 -0.39
N ARG A 64 -0.63 -18.09 0.11
CA ARG A 64 -1.06 -18.65 1.42
C ARG A 64 -1.07 -20.18 1.51
N GLY A 65 -0.78 -20.91 0.42
CA GLY A 65 -0.61 -22.37 0.44
C GLY A 65 0.71 -22.86 1.04
N HIS A 66 1.69 -21.97 1.24
CA HIS A 66 2.97 -22.32 1.87
C HIS A 66 3.24 -21.35 3.03
N PRO A 67 3.13 -21.79 4.30
CA PRO A 67 3.44 -20.95 5.43
C PRO A 67 4.96 -20.78 5.50
N ASP A 68 5.48 -19.76 4.81
CA ASP A 68 6.85 -19.31 5.03
C ASP A 68 6.87 -18.46 6.30
N PRO A 69 7.49 -18.93 7.40
CA PRO A 69 7.59 -18.14 8.64
C PRO A 69 8.47 -16.89 8.48
N ASN A 70 9.06 -16.65 7.31
CA ASN A 70 9.76 -15.41 6.94
C ASN A 70 8.96 -14.54 5.95
N LEU A 71 7.68 -14.81 5.71
CA LEU A 71 6.87 -14.03 4.76
C LEU A 71 6.86 -12.53 5.09
N TYR A 72 6.80 -12.17 6.37
CA TYR A 72 6.89 -10.77 6.83
C TYR A 72 8.30 -10.17 6.67
N LEU A 73 9.35 -10.99 6.55
CA LEU A 73 10.72 -10.57 6.22
C LEU A 73 10.92 -10.42 4.71
N LYS A 74 10.17 -11.17 3.89
CA LYS A 74 10.24 -11.13 2.43
C LYS A 74 9.34 -10.06 1.80
N GLU A 75 8.33 -9.60 2.52
CA GLU A 75 7.27 -8.75 1.99
C GLU A 75 7.26 -7.36 2.62
N TRP A 76 8.14 -6.49 2.12
CA TRP A 76 8.24 -5.09 2.53
C TRP A 76 6.91 -4.33 2.49
N CYS A 77 5.99 -4.72 1.60
CA CYS A 77 4.66 -4.13 1.52
C CYS A 77 3.84 -4.35 2.81
N LEU A 78 3.99 -5.49 3.50
CA LEU A 78 3.34 -5.72 4.80
C LEU A 78 3.89 -4.78 5.87
N ALA A 79 5.21 -4.62 5.92
CA ALA A 79 5.86 -3.70 6.85
C ALA A 79 5.40 -2.25 6.58
N TYR A 80 5.35 -1.85 5.32
CA TYR A 80 4.84 -0.54 4.90
C TYR A 80 3.40 -0.32 5.36
N ASN A 81 2.51 -1.27 5.06
CA ASN A 81 1.09 -1.18 5.42
C ASN A 81 0.90 -1.13 6.94
N ALA A 82 1.66 -1.92 7.68
CA ALA A 82 1.57 -1.96 9.14
C ALA A 82 2.01 -0.65 9.79
N GLN A 83 3.04 0.03 9.27
CA GLN A 83 3.45 1.34 9.79
C GLN A 83 2.37 2.40 9.53
N LEU A 84 1.78 2.42 8.33
CA LEU A 84 0.73 3.38 7.99
C LEU A 84 -0.56 3.17 8.79
N LEU A 85 -1.01 1.91 8.92
CA LEU A 85 -2.30 1.58 9.56
C LEU A 85 -2.29 1.68 11.09
N LYS A 86 -1.11 1.60 11.72
CA LYS A 86 -0.98 1.63 13.19
C LYS A 86 -0.60 3.01 13.72
N ASP A 87 -0.31 3.98 12.87
CA ASP A 87 0.10 5.31 13.31
C ASP A 87 -1.12 6.11 13.79
N PRO A 88 -1.17 6.51 15.08
CA PRO A 88 -2.31 7.21 15.66
C PRO A 88 -2.49 8.62 15.09
N THR A 89 -1.47 9.20 14.46
CA THR A 89 -1.53 10.53 13.83
C THR A 89 -2.60 10.59 12.74
N PHE A 90 -2.95 9.45 12.15
CA PHE A 90 -3.95 9.37 11.10
C PHE A 90 -5.39 9.21 11.60
N GLU A 91 -5.60 8.93 12.88
CA GLU A 91 -6.93 8.72 13.45
C GLU A 91 -7.84 9.94 13.22
N LYS A 92 -7.28 11.16 13.31
CA LYS A 92 -8.02 12.41 13.05
C LYS A 92 -8.50 12.58 11.60
N PHE A 93 -7.98 11.78 10.66
CA PHE A 93 -8.38 11.80 9.26
C PHE A 93 -9.36 10.68 8.92
N HIS A 94 -9.84 9.90 9.90
CA HIS A 94 -10.89 8.93 9.68
C HIS A 94 -12.10 9.58 9.02
N TRP A 95 -12.62 8.93 7.99
CA TRP A 95 -13.78 9.39 7.24
C TRP A 95 -14.86 8.34 7.24
N THR A 96 -16.11 8.77 7.50
CA THR A 96 -17.31 7.95 7.35
C THR A 96 -18.25 8.66 6.39
N GLY A 97 -18.70 7.95 5.36
CA GLY A 97 -19.60 8.49 4.35
C GLY A 97 -19.38 7.83 3.01
N LYS A 98 -20.04 8.38 1.98
CA LYS A 98 -19.89 7.90 0.60
C LYS A 98 -18.58 8.41 0.02
N THR A 99 -17.90 7.54 -0.71
CA THR A 99 -16.73 7.87 -1.54
C THR A 99 -16.86 7.17 -2.88
N TYR A 100 -16.11 7.62 -3.86
CA TYR A 100 -16.20 7.20 -5.26
C TYR A 100 -14.83 6.75 -5.75
N ARG A 101 -14.82 5.78 -6.66
CA ARG A 101 -13.61 5.31 -7.33
C ARG A 101 -13.94 5.07 -8.79
N GLY A 102 -13.26 5.81 -9.68
CA GLY A 102 -13.24 5.49 -11.10
C GLY A 102 -12.34 4.27 -11.34
N MET A 103 -12.83 3.29 -12.08
CA MET A 103 -12.05 2.11 -12.45
C MET A 103 -12.37 1.73 -13.90
N VAL A 104 -11.35 1.30 -14.62
CA VAL A 104 -11.51 0.54 -15.85
C VAL A 104 -11.30 -0.92 -15.47
N ILE A 105 -12.33 -1.74 -15.62
CA ILE A 105 -12.31 -3.16 -15.25
C ILE A 105 -12.66 -4.02 -16.45
N ALA A 106 -12.14 -5.24 -16.48
CA ALA A 106 -12.51 -6.23 -17.48
C ALA A 106 -13.98 -6.64 -17.31
N LEU A 107 -14.60 -7.12 -18.39
CA LEU A 107 -16.02 -7.50 -18.36
C LEU A 107 -16.29 -8.63 -17.37
N GLU A 108 -15.36 -9.57 -17.24
CA GLU A 108 -15.41 -10.69 -16.31
C GLU A 108 -15.40 -10.20 -14.86
N GLU A 109 -14.55 -9.22 -14.56
CA GLU A 109 -14.48 -8.59 -13.24
C GLU A 109 -15.75 -7.76 -12.95
N TYR A 110 -16.27 -7.02 -13.95
CA TYR A 110 -17.53 -6.29 -13.81
C TYR A 110 -18.69 -7.19 -13.38
N ARG A 111 -18.78 -8.41 -13.90
CA ARG A 111 -19.82 -9.38 -13.50
C ARG A 111 -19.75 -9.74 -12.02
N LEU A 112 -18.56 -9.72 -11.42
CA LEU A 112 -18.37 -9.95 -9.98
C LEU A 112 -18.88 -8.75 -9.17
N TYR A 113 -18.57 -7.52 -9.60
CA TYR A 113 -18.99 -6.28 -8.94
C TYR A 113 -20.49 -5.97 -9.09
N ASN A 114 -21.10 -6.32 -10.22
CA ASN A 114 -22.48 -5.95 -10.54
C ASN A 114 -23.54 -6.89 -9.92
N ARG A 115 -23.12 -8.00 -9.30
CA ARG A 115 -24.06 -8.95 -8.69
C ARG A 115 -24.34 -8.56 -7.25
N VAL A 116 -25.59 -8.16 -6.98
CA VAL A 116 -26.07 -7.86 -5.62
C VAL A 116 -25.87 -9.08 -4.71
N GLY A 117 -25.33 -8.84 -3.51
CA GLY A 117 -25.03 -9.87 -2.51
C GLY A 117 -23.61 -10.43 -2.57
N ASN A 118 -22.82 -10.11 -3.59
CA ASN A 118 -21.40 -10.47 -3.61
C ASN A 118 -20.59 -9.53 -2.69
N GLY A 119 -19.80 -10.12 -1.79
CA GLY A 119 -18.74 -9.40 -1.09
C GLY A 119 -17.51 -9.28 -1.99
N VAL A 120 -16.98 -8.07 -2.13
CA VAL A 120 -15.71 -7.82 -2.83
C VAL A 120 -14.63 -7.50 -1.81
N VAL A 121 -13.50 -8.19 -1.91
CA VAL A 121 -12.34 -7.97 -1.03
C VAL A 121 -11.19 -7.43 -1.87
N ASN A 122 -10.69 -6.25 -1.52
CA ASN A 122 -9.46 -5.71 -2.08
C ASN A 122 -8.29 -6.03 -1.14
N HIS A 123 -7.23 -6.64 -1.68
CA HIS A 123 -6.04 -7.01 -0.91
C HIS A 123 -4.92 -5.94 -0.96
N ALA A 124 -5.14 -4.88 -1.73
CA ALA A 124 -4.26 -3.72 -1.79
C ALA A 124 -4.92 -2.49 -1.13
N PHE A 125 -4.24 -1.35 -1.13
CA PHE A 125 -4.89 -0.11 -0.71
C PHE A 125 -5.98 0.29 -1.72
N LEU A 126 -7.11 0.76 -1.20
CA LEU A 126 -8.24 1.23 -2.01
C LEU A 126 -8.27 2.76 -1.96
N SER A 127 -7.80 3.42 -3.03
CA SER A 127 -7.89 4.88 -3.14
C SER A 127 -9.27 5.29 -3.64
N THR A 128 -9.90 6.24 -2.95
CA THR A 128 -11.24 6.78 -3.27
C THR A 128 -11.26 8.29 -3.07
N SER A 129 -12.26 8.98 -3.66
CA SER A 129 -12.50 10.41 -3.53
C SER A 129 -13.86 10.70 -2.90
N LYS A 130 -13.98 11.85 -2.22
CA LYS A 130 -15.27 12.36 -1.73
C LYS A 130 -16.12 12.97 -2.85
N VAL A 131 -15.46 13.44 -3.91
CA VAL A 131 -16.10 14.07 -5.07
C VAL A 131 -16.25 13.03 -6.17
N ARG A 132 -17.40 13.06 -6.84
CA ARG A 132 -17.65 12.30 -8.06
C ARG A 132 -17.40 13.26 -9.22
N ASP A 133 -16.23 13.10 -9.84
CA ASP A 133 -15.92 13.77 -11.12
C ASP A 133 -16.74 13.17 -12.27
#